data_AF-A0A1U9XKA9-F1
#
_entry.id   AF-A0A1U9XKA9-F1
#
_cell.length_a   1.000
_cell.length_b   1.000
_cell.length_c   1.000
_cell.angle_alpha   90.00
_cell.angle_beta   90.00
_cell.angle_gamma   90.00
#
_symmetry.space_group_name_H-M   'P 1'
#
loop_
_entity.id
_entity.type
_entity.pdbx_description
1 polymer ?
#
loop_
_entity_poly.entity_id
_entity_poly.type
_entity_poly.pdbx_seq_one_letter_code
_entity_poly.pdbx_strand_id
1 'polypeptide(L)'
;DTKEECSEEGIDESTNSIRLDTSKCVLCGSCIRACEEVAGTSAIIFGNRAKHMRIQPTFGGTLQETSCIKCGQCTLYCPVGAITEKSQVKEALDILANKGKKVTVVQVAPAVRVALSEAFGYKEGTVTTGKMVSALKALGFDYVYDTNYSADLTIVEEAGELVQRLKNPKAVFPMFTSCCPAWVNYVEQSAPDFIPNLSSCRSPQGMISSLVKNYLP
;
A
#
# COMPACT_ATOMS: atom_id res chain seq x y z
N ASP A 1 27.01 25.62 0.79
CA ASP A 1 26.15 25.57 -0.42
C ASP A 1 25.65 24.18 -0.73
N THR A 2 24.75 23.65 0.12
CA THR A 2 23.93 22.46 -0.20
C THR A 2 22.49 22.81 0.11
N LYS A 3 21.92 23.66 -0.74
CA LYS A 3 20.48 23.79 -0.89
C LYS A 3 20.03 22.74 -1.89
N GLU A 4 19.80 21.51 -1.42
CA GLU A 4 18.76 20.70 -2.05
C GLU A 4 17.49 20.97 -1.27
N GLU A 5 16.72 21.92 -1.81
CA GLU A 5 15.42 22.31 -1.30
C GLU A 5 14.48 21.11 -1.44
N CYS A 6 14.25 20.41 -0.32
CA CYS A 6 12.94 19.81 -0.07
C CYS A 6 11.92 20.91 -0.42
N SER A 7 11.06 20.65 -1.41
CA SER A 7 10.26 21.65 -2.15
C SER A 7 9.90 22.89 -1.34
N GLU A 8 10.00 24.09 -1.91
CA GLU A 8 9.64 25.36 -1.24
C GLU A 8 8.22 25.33 -0.60
N GLU A 9 7.36 24.41 -1.04
CA GLU A 9 5.99 24.21 -0.56
C GLU A 9 5.86 23.18 0.58
N GLY A 10 6.94 22.48 0.95
CA GLY A 10 6.92 21.50 2.03
C GLY A 10 6.04 20.28 1.73
N ILE A 11 5.83 19.98 0.45
CA ILE A 11 5.05 18.84 -0.06
C ILE A 11 6.02 17.81 -0.65
N ASP A 12 5.83 16.55 -0.27
CA ASP A 12 6.56 15.40 -0.80
C ASP A 12 5.57 14.36 -1.36
N GLU A 13 5.67 14.14 -2.67
CA GLU A 13 4.92 13.15 -3.44
C GLU A 13 5.86 12.18 -4.20
N SER A 14 7.12 12.08 -3.75
CA SER A 14 8.18 11.26 -4.35
C SER A 14 7.84 9.77 -4.39
N THR A 15 7.05 9.29 -3.43
CA THR A 15 6.56 7.92 -3.42
C THR A 15 5.26 7.79 -4.21
N ASN A 16 4.96 6.58 -4.69
CA ASN A 16 3.69 6.28 -5.34
C ASN A 16 2.55 5.99 -4.35
N SER A 17 2.79 6.05 -3.04
CA SER A 17 1.85 5.55 -2.03
C SER A 17 1.48 6.57 -0.97
N ILE A 18 2.42 7.44 -0.58
CA ILE A 18 2.29 8.38 0.52
C ILE A 18 2.55 9.79 -0.01
N ARG A 19 1.69 10.73 0.40
CA ARG A 19 1.84 12.17 0.25
C ARG A 19 2.07 12.81 1.62
N LEU A 20 3.12 13.60 1.74
CA LEU A 20 3.43 14.40 2.93
C LEU A 20 3.25 15.88 2.60
N ASP A 21 2.58 16.62 3.47
CA ASP A 21 2.27 18.04 3.35
C ASP A 21 2.53 18.70 4.71
N THR A 22 3.74 19.24 4.84
CA THR A 22 4.22 19.79 6.11
C THR A 22 3.48 21.07 6.51
N SER A 23 2.80 21.75 5.56
CA SER A 23 1.99 22.95 5.84
C SER A 23 0.81 22.68 6.78
N LYS A 24 0.31 21.44 6.78
CA LYS A 24 -0.79 20.99 7.64
C LYS A 24 -0.31 20.43 8.99
N CYS A 25 0.99 20.26 9.17
CA CYS A 25 1.54 19.54 10.31
C CYS A 25 1.43 20.36 11.61
N VAL A 26 0.96 19.70 12.68
CA VAL A 26 0.88 20.27 14.04
C VAL A 26 1.97 19.76 14.99
N LEU A 27 3.00 19.12 14.45
CA LEU A 27 4.17 18.60 15.20
C LEU A 27 3.84 17.66 16.37
N CYS A 28 2.75 16.89 16.28
CA CYS A 28 2.35 15.96 17.35
C CYS A 28 3.25 14.72 17.50
N GLY A 29 4.03 14.38 16.47
CA GLY A 29 4.95 13.23 16.48
C GLY A 29 4.30 11.84 16.29
N SER A 30 2.97 11.73 16.18
CA SER A 30 2.28 10.44 16.05
C SER A 30 2.71 9.63 14.83
N CYS A 31 2.95 10.30 13.69
CA CYS A 31 3.44 9.65 12.48
C CYS A 31 4.87 9.10 12.61
N ILE A 32 5.74 9.80 13.36
CA ILE A 32 7.11 9.39 13.63
C ILE A 32 7.09 8.12 14.49
N ARG A 33 6.34 8.15 15.60
CA ARG A 33 6.16 6.99 16.47
C ARG A 33 5.57 5.79 15.72
N ALA A 34 4.56 6.00 14.88
CA ALA A 34 4.02 4.91 14.06
C ALA A 34 5.06 4.32 13.08
N CYS A 35 5.91 5.16 12.49
CA CYS A 35 6.95 4.72 11.57
C CYS A 35 8.08 3.93 12.28
N GLU A 36 8.40 4.30 13.51
CA GLU A 36 9.40 3.64 14.35
C GLU A 36 8.84 2.39 15.04
N GLU A 37 7.78 2.53 15.82
CA GLU A 37 7.26 1.49 16.72
C GLU A 37 6.40 0.45 16.00
N VAL A 38 5.66 0.84 14.96
CA VAL A 38 4.77 -0.08 14.22
C VAL A 38 5.42 -0.60 12.95
N ALA A 39 6.00 0.30 12.14
CA ALA A 39 6.61 -0.09 10.87
C ALA A 39 8.09 -0.51 11.00
N GLY A 40 8.81 -0.10 12.05
CA GLY A 40 10.19 -0.52 12.30
C GLY A 40 11.24 0.07 11.35
N THR A 41 10.99 1.21 10.70
CA THR A 41 11.87 1.76 9.64
C THR A 41 12.45 3.14 9.95
N SER A 42 11.78 3.94 10.80
CA SER A 42 12.19 5.30 11.17
C SER A 42 12.50 6.20 9.96
N ALA A 43 11.64 6.15 8.94
CA ALA A 43 11.77 6.90 7.69
C ALA A 43 11.41 8.40 7.81
N ILE A 44 10.78 8.81 8.91
CA ILE A 44 10.34 10.19 9.17
C ILE A 44 10.83 10.59 10.56
N ILE A 45 11.38 11.81 10.68
CA ILE A 45 11.93 12.36 11.93
C ILE A 45 11.48 13.80 12.16
N PHE A 46 11.75 14.31 13.36
CA PHE A 46 11.80 15.75 13.59
C PHE A 46 13.09 16.33 13.01
N GLY A 47 12.94 17.24 12.05
CA GLY A 47 14.01 18.04 11.48
C GLY A 47 14.05 19.44 12.09
N ASN A 48 15.18 20.11 11.87
CA ASN A 48 15.46 21.49 12.32
C ASN A 48 15.34 21.67 13.85
N ARG A 49 15.39 22.92 14.32
CA ARG A 49 15.33 23.28 15.74
C ARG A 49 14.49 24.53 15.98
N ALA A 50 13.97 24.66 17.20
CA ALA A 50 13.21 25.82 17.68
C ALA A 50 12.06 26.19 16.71
N LYS A 51 11.97 27.47 16.32
CA LYS A 51 10.93 27.99 15.43
C LYS A 51 10.90 27.38 14.02
N HIS A 52 11.91 26.59 13.66
CA HIS A 52 12.02 25.95 12.35
C HIS A 52 11.72 24.45 12.38
N MET A 53 11.34 23.90 13.55
CA MET A 53 11.01 22.47 13.67
C MET A 53 9.94 22.07 12.68
N ARG A 54 10.19 20.97 11.98
CA ARG A 54 9.26 20.36 11.02
C ARG A 54 9.38 18.85 11.07
N ILE A 55 8.34 18.14 10.67
CA ILE A 55 8.51 16.74 10.26
C ILE A 55 9.21 16.72 8.91
N GLN A 56 10.12 15.77 8.70
CA GLN A 56 10.76 15.57 7.40
C GLN A 56 11.22 14.11 7.23
N PRO A 57 11.47 13.66 5.99
CA PRO A 57 12.13 12.39 5.75
C PRO A 57 13.52 12.35 6.41
N THR A 58 13.95 11.17 6.83
CA THR A 58 15.29 10.96 7.39
C THR A 58 16.36 11.43 6.39
N PHE A 59 17.44 12.04 6.89
CA PHE A 59 18.50 12.69 6.09
C PHE A 59 18.10 13.95 5.30
N GLY A 60 16.85 14.42 5.41
CA GLY A 60 16.43 15.72 4.87
C GLY A 60 16.14 15.76 3.36
N GLY A 61 16.13 14.61 2.69
CA GLY A 61 15.70 14.45 1.29
C GLY A 61 14.20 14.15 1.17
N THR A 62 13.85 13.28 0.23
CA THR A 62 12.47 12.83 -0.03
C THR A 62 12.19 11.47 0.61
N LEU A 63 10.92 11.13 0.86
CA LEU A 63 10.51 9.83 1.40
C LEU A 63 10.99 8.66 0.53
N GLN A 64 11.06 8.84 -0.79
CA GLN A 64 11.53 7.81 -1.71
C GLN A 64 13.03 7.47 -1.55
N GLU A 65 13.82 8.35 -0.94
CA GLU A 65 15.25 8.17 -0.68
C GLU A 65 15.54 7.62 0.73
N THR A 66 14.50 7.38 1.52
CA THR A 66 14.61 6.86 2.89
C THR A 66 14.31 5.36 2.96
N SER A 67 14.41 4.80 4.17
CA SER A 67 13.95 3.45 4.54
C SER A 67 12.43 3.25 4.46
N CYS A 68 11.68 4.16 3.83
CA CYS A 68 10.22 4.08 3.73
C CYS A 68 9.79 2.84 2.94
N ILE A 69 9.13 1.92 3.62
CA ILE A 69 8.56 0.70 3.01
C ILE A 69 7.16 0.90 2.42
N LYS A 70 6.63 2.14 2.45
CA LYS A 70 5.35 2.53 1.84
C LYS A 70 4.13 1.81 2.45
N CYS A 71 4.18 1.47 3.73
CA CYS A 71 3.10 0.74 4.42
C CYS A 71 1.89 1.60 4.81
N GLY A 72 2.03 2.92 4.81
CA GLY A 72 0.94 3.85 5.14
C GLY A 72 0.57 3.94 6.63
N GLN A 73 1.28 3.26 7.55
CA GLN A 73 0.96 3.35 8.99
C GLN A 73 0.91 4.80 9.48
N CYS A 74 1.83 5.65 9.04
CA CYS A 74 1.85 7.08 9.39
C CYS A 74 0.62 7.87 8.93
N THR A 75 -0.10 7.43 7.89
CA THR A 75 -1.33 8.12 7.42
C THR A 75 -2.47 7.91 8.41
N LEU A 76 -2.59 6.71 9.00
CA LEU A 76 -3.63 6.36 9.96
C LEU A 76 -3.53 7.15 11.27
N TYR A 77 -2.32 7.51 11.69
CA TYR A 77 -2.06 8.24 12.93
C TYR A 77 -1.97 9.76 12.75
N CYS A 78 -2.12 10.28 11.52
CA CYS A 78 -2.06 11.72 11.29
C CYS A 78 -3.43 12.37 11.56
N PRO A 79 -3.58 13.20 12.61
CA PRO A 79 -4.88 13.77 12.98
C PRO A 79 -5.36 14.90 12.05
N VAL A 80 -4.47 15.44 11.21
CA VAL A 80 -4.69 16.68 10.44
C VAL A 80 -4.53 16.48 8.93
N GLY A 81 -4.31 15.25 8.47
CA GLY A 81 -4.10 14.96 7.06
C GLY A 81 -2.83 15.60 6.48
N ALA A 82 -1.80 15.81 7.31
CA ALA A 82 -0.47 16.20 6.86
C ALA A 82 0.27 15.03 6.19
N ILE A 83 -0.09 13.78 6.50
CA ILE A 83 0.39 12.60 5.79
C ILE A 83 -0.84 11.81 5.36
N THR A 84 -0.99 11.59 4.06
CA THR A 84 -2.12 10.89 3.45
C THR A 84 -1.62 9.86 2.45
N GLU A 85 -2.51 8.98 1.98
CA GLU A 85 -2.27 8.22 0.77
C GLU A 85 -2.16 9.16 -0.44
N LYS A 86 -1.44 8.70 -1.47
CA LYS A 86 -1.45 9.36 -2.78
C LYS A 86 -2.75 9.01 -3.49
N SER A 87 -3.70 9.95 -3.50
CA SER A 87 -5.04 9.71 -4.04
C SER A 87 -5.02 9.44 -5.55
N GLN A 88 -5.64 8.33 -5.94
CA GLN A 88 -5.89 7.96 -7.34
C GLN A 88 -7.38 8.06 -7.71
N VAL A 89 -8.20 8.67 -6.84
CA VAL A 89 -9.66 8.77 -7.03
C VAL A 89 -9.99 9.57 -8.28
N LYS A 90 -9.33 10.72 -8.48
CA LYS A 90 -9.56 11.57 -9.66
C LYS A 90 -9.24 10.81 -10.96
N GLU A 91 -8.09 10.13 -11.00
CA GLU A 91 -7.69 9.32 -12.16
C GLU A 91 -8.72 8.24 -12.47
N ALA A 92 -9.21 7.52 -11.44
CA ALA A 92 -10.24 6.51 -11.61
C ALA A 92 -11.56 7.09 -12.15
N LEU A 93 -12.00 8.23 -11.62
CA LEU A 93 -13.21 8.92 -12.10
C LEU A 93 -13.06 9.44 -13.54
N ASP A 94 -11.88 9.99 -13.88
CA ASP A 94 -11.58 10.46 -15.23
C ASP A 94 -11.56 9.29 -16.23
N ILE A 95 -11.06 8.12 -15.83
CA ILE A 95 -11.11 6.88 -16.64
C ILE A 95 -12.57 6.45 -16.85
N LEU A 96 -13.40 6.46 -15.82
CA LEU A 96 -14.81 6.07 -15.91
C LEU A 96 -15.61 7.03 -16.79
N ALA A 97 -15.41 8.34 -16.62
CA ALA A 97 -16.08 9.37 -17.41
C ALA A 97 -15.71 9.32 -18.90
N ASN A 98 -14.45 8.96 -19.21
CA ASN A 98 -13.92 8.95 -20.56
C ASN A 98 -13.63 7.52 -21.08
N LYS A 99 -14.35 6.50 -20.57
CA LYS A 99 -14.01 5.10 -20.89
C LYS A 99 -14.21 4.72 -22.36
N GLY A 100 -15.12 5.37 -23.08
CA GLY A 100 -15.38 5.06 -24.49
C GLY A 100 -15.72 3.58 -24.71
N LYS A 101 -14.89 2.86 -25.47
CA LYS A 101 -15.02 1.40 -25.68
C LYS A 101 -14.17 0.56 -24.72
N LYS A 102 -13.45 1.17 -23.77
CA LYS A 102 -12.63 0.44 -22.80
C LYS A 102 -13.53 -0.31 -21.83
N VAL A 103 -13.18 -1.57 -21.56
CA VAL A 103 -13.74 -2.34 -20.46
C VAL A 103 -13.06 -1.89 -19.17
N THR A 104 -13.86 -1.46 -18.20
CA THR A 104 -13.38 -0.99 -16.90
C THR A 104 -13.59 -2.06 -15.84
N VAL A 105 -12.51 -2.37 -15.13
CA VAL A 105 -12.47 -3.43 -14.13
C VAL A 105 -11.99 -2.84 -12.81
N VAL A 106 -12.72 -3.12 -11.74
CA VAL A 106 -12.29 -2.87 -10.37
C VAL A 106 -12.12 -4.21 -9.66
N GLN A 107 -11.04 -4.35 -8.90
CA GLN A 107 -10.83 -5.47 -8.00
C GLN A 107 -10.86 -4.98 -6.55
N VAL A 108 -11.39 -5.80 -5.65
CA VAL A 108 -11.56 -5.41 -4.25
C VAL A 108 -10.85 -6.36 -3.30
N ALA A 109 -9.95 -5.80 -2.48
CA ALA A 109 -9.20 -6.53 -1.48
C ALA A 109 -10.10 -7.13 -0.37
N PRO A 110 -9.66 -8.21 0.31
CA PRO A 110 -10.47 -8.91 1.32
C PRO A 110 -11.04 -8.00 2.40
N ALA A 111 -10.20 -7.14 2.99
CA ALA A 111 -10.54 -6.30 4.14
C ALA A 111 -11.53 -5.15 3.82
N VAL A 112 -11.65 -4.74 2.56
CA VAL A 112 -12.49 -3.59 2.18
C VAL A 112 -13.96 -3.85 2.50
N ARG A 113 -14.43 -5.08 2.31
CA ARG A 113 -15.86 -5.43 2.51
C ARG A 113 -16.36 -5.30 3.95
N VAL A 114 -15.44 -5.27 4.92
CA VAL A 114 -15.77 -5.10 6.35
C VAL A 114 -15.49 -3.67 6.80
N ALA A 115 -14.33 -3.10 6.44
CA ALA A 115 -13.90 -1.79 6.89
C ALA A 115 -14.67 -0.63 6.23
N LEU A 116 -15.07 -0.78 4.96
CA LEU A 116 -15.80 0.27 4.24
C LEU A 116 -17.10 0.67 4.95
N SER A 117 -17.72 -0.26 5.66
CA SER A 117 -19.01 -0.07 6.33
C SER A 117 -18.98 0.99 7.43
N GLU A 118 -17.84 1.16 8.11
CA GLU A 118 -17.66 2.11 9.21
C GLU A 118 -17.81 3.56 8.72
N ALA A 119 -17.35 3.87 7.50
CA ALA A 119 -17.51 5.18 6.88
C ALA A 119 -18.98 5.55 6.60
N PHE A 120 -19.88 4.57 6.59
CA PHE A 120 -21.33 4.76 6.42
C PHE A 120 -22.10 4.63 7.74
N GLY A 121 -21.42 4.64 8.89
CA GLY A 121 -22.04 4.57 10.21
C GLY A 121 -22.52 3.18 10.62
N TYR A 122 -22.09 2.13 9.93
CA TYR A 122 -22.33 0.75 10.38
C TYR A 122 -21.37 0.38 11.50
N LYS A 123 -21.72 -0.66 12.26
CA LYS A 123 -20.87 -1.23 13.30
C LYS A 123 -19.60 -1.85 12.69
N GLU A 124 -18.46 -1.68 13.36
CA GLU A 124 -17.21 -2.38 13.01
C GLU A 124 -17.45 -3.89 12.77
N GLY A 125 -16.82 -4.41 11.72
CA GLY A 125 -16.97 -5.81 11.29
C GLY A 125 -18.25 -6.11 10.49
N THR A 126 -19.10 -5.12 10.21
CA THR A 126 -20.29 -5.33 9.36
C THR A 126 -19.88 -5.70 7.92
N VAL A 127 -20.31 -6.87 7.45
CA VAL A 127 -20.03 -7.33 6.09
C VAL A 127 -20.97 -6.63 5.09
N THR A 128 -20.40 -5.89 4.14
CA THR A 128 -21.16 -5.07 3.17
C THR A 128 -20.92 -5.45 1.71
N THR A 129 -20.45 -6.68 1.44
CA THR A 129 -20.05 -7.15 0.10
C THR A 129 -21.06 -6.81 -1.00
N GLY A 130 -22.34 -7.14 -0.81
CA GLY A 130 -23.37 -6.86 -1.83
C GLY A 130 -23.56 -5.36 -2.09
N LYS A 131 -23.60 -4.54 -1.03
CA LYS A 131 -23.74 -3.08 -1.14
C LYS A 131 -22.54 -2.45 -1.84
N MET A 132 -21.33 -2.91 -1.50
CA MET A 132 -20.08 -2.48 -2.12
C MET A 132 -20.05 -2.80 -3.62
N VAL A 133 -20.40 -4.03 -4.01
CA VAL A 133 -20.49 -4.43 -5.42
C VAL A 133 -21.54 -3.61 -6.16
N SER A 134 -22.72 -3.41 -5.58
CA SER A 134 -23.77 -2.56 -6.15
C SER A 134 -23.32 -1.12 -6.34
N ALA A 135 -22.61 -0.54 -5.36
CA ALA A 135 -22.09 0.82 -5.44
C ALA A 135 -21.02 0.96 -6.54
N LEU A 136 -20.08 0.02 -6.65
CA LEU A 136 -19.06 0.02 -7.71
C LEU A 136 -19.67 -0.13 -9.10
N LYS A 137 -20.70 -0.96 -9.26
CA LYS A 137 -21.46 -1.04 -10.53
C LYS A 137 -22.21 0.26 -10.82
N ALA A 138 -22.83 0.88 -9.82
CA ALA A 138 -23.51 2.16 -9.97
C ALA A 138 -22.56 3.31 -10.34
N LEU A 139 -21.29 3.23 -9.92
CA LEU A 139 -20.23 4.17 -10.34
C LEU A 139 -19.83 4.00 -11.82
N GLY A 140 -20.17 2.88 -12.46
CA GLY A 140 -19.96 2.68 -13.90
C GLY A 140 -18.86 1.68 -14.27
N PHE A 141 -18.32 0.92 -13.31
CA PHE A 141 -17.42 -0.20 -13.61
C PHE A 141 -18.17 -1.33 -14.30
N ASP A 142 -17.58 -1.88 -15.38
CA ASP A 142 -18.18 -2.98 -16.15
C ASP A 142 -18.06 -4.31 -15.39
N TYR A 143 -16.91 -4.55 -14.77
CA TYR A 143 -16.66 -5.72 -13.93
C TYR A 143 -16.14 -5.35 -12.54
N VAL A 144 -16.67 -6.06 -11.54
CA VAL A 144 -16.22 -5.99 -10.15
C VAL A 144 -15.72 -7.38 -9.77
N TYR A 145 -14.40 -7.53 -9.65
CA TYR A 145 -13.78 -8.80 -9.24
C TYR A 145 -13.39 -8.78 -7.76
N ASP A 146 -13.48 -9.95 -7.14
CA ASP A 146 -13.09 -10.14 -5.76
C ASP A 146 -11.65 -10.68 -5.70
N THR A 147 -10.73 -9.95 -5.06
CA THR A 147 -9.33 -10.38 -4.90
C THR A 147 -9.21 -11.64 -4.03
N ASN A 148 -10.26 -12.05 -3.29
CA ASN A 148 -10.27 -13.35 -2.62
C ASN A 148 -10.13 -14.51 -3.61
N TYR A 149 -10.69 -14.40 -4.82
CA TYR A 149 -10.54 -15.44 -5.83
C TYR A 149 -9.07 -15.69 -6.18
N SER A 150 -8.30 -14.62 -6.38
CA SER A 150 -6.86 -14.76 -6.60
C SER A 150 -6.06 -15.01 -5.34
N ALA A 151 -6.60 -14.75 -4.15
CA ALA A 151 -5.99 -15.20 -2.91
C ALA A 151 -6.02 -16.73 -2.83
N ASP A 152 -7.11 -17.38 -3.24
CA ASP A 152 -7.15 -18.84 -3.36
C ASP A 152 -6.10 -19.37 -4.34
N LEU A 153 -5.90 -18.68 -5.47
CA LEU A 153 -4.84 -19.03 -6.43
C LEU A 153 -3.44 -18.84 -5.85
N THR A 154 -3.20 -17.74 -5.13
CA THR A 154 -1.96 -17.51 -4.40
C THR A 154 -1.70 -18.67 -3.44
N ILE A 155 -2.71 -19.16 -2.72
CA ILE A 155 -2.57 -20.30 -1.81
C ILE A 155 -2.23 -21.58 -2.57
N VAL A 156 -2.87 -21.87 -3.71
CA VAL A 156 -2.56 -23.06 -4.51
C VAL A 156 -1.09 -23.07 -4.94
N GLU A 157 -0.61 -21.95 -5.47
CA GLU A 157 0.78 -21.82 -5.93
C GLU A 157 1.79 -21.81 -4.77
N GLU A 158 1.53 -21.04 -3.72
CA GLU A 158 2.43 -20.89 -2.57
C GLU A 158 2.49 -22.15 -1.71
N ALA A 159 1.36 -22.86 -1.51
CA ALA A 159 1.36 -24.17 -0.86
C ALA A 159 2.06 -25.23 -1.72
N GLY A 160 1.86 -25.19 -3.04
CA GLY A 160 2.58 -26.05 -3.99
C GLY A 160 4.10 -25.84 -3.89
N GLU A 161 4.54 -24.58 -3.88
CA GLU A 161 5.94 -24.19 -3.68
C GLU A 161 6.47 -24.69 -2.33
N LEU A 162 5.73 -24.50 -1.24
CA LEU A 162 6.12 -24.99 0.07
C LEU A 162 6.34 -26.50 0.09
N VAL A 163 5.40 -27.27 -0.49
CA VAL A 163 5.52 -28.73 -0.59
C VAL A 163 6.75 -29.13 -1.40
N GLN A 164 7.06 -28.40 -2.48
CA GLN A 164 8.27 -28.65 -3.27
C GLN A 164 9.54 -28.34 -2.47
N ARG A 165 9.59 -27.21 -1.73
CA ARG A 165 10.72 -26.86 -0.86
C ARG A 165 10.93 -27.91 0.22
N LEU A 166 9.87 -28.40 0.87
CA LEU A 166 9.96 -29.43 1.92
C LEU A 166 10.52 -30.77 1.43
N LYS A 167 10.31 -31.10 0.15
CA LYS A 167 10.84 -32.32 -0.47
C LYS A 167 12.29 -32.19 -0.93
N ASN A 168 12.85 -30.98 -0.96
CA ASN A 168 14.20 -30.72 -1.45
C ASN A 168 15.15 -30.39 -0.27
N PRO A 169 16.10 -31.28 0.07
CA PRO A 169 17.06 -31.04 1.17
C PRO A 169 17.96 -29.81 0.97
N LYS A 170 18.03 -29.26 -0.26
CA LYS A 170 18.80 -28.07 -0.60
C LYS A 170 17.94 -26.80 -0.67
N ALA A 171 16.64 -26.88 -0.37
CA ALA A 171 15.78 -25.71 -0.40
C ALA A 171 16.10 -24.73 0.73
N VAL A 172 15.87 -23.44 0.46
CA VAL A 172 16.08 -22.35 1.41
C VAL A 172 14.87 -22.25 2.35
N PHE A 173 15.15 -22.24 3.66
CA PHE A 173 14.17 -22.09 4.73
C PHE A 173 14.58 -20.99 5.72
N PRO A 174 13.60 -20.36 6.42
CA PRO A 174 12.14 -20.53 6.26
C PRO A 174 11.62 -19.97 4.92
N MET A 175 10.46 -20.41 4.45
CA MET A 175 9.78 -19.77 3.33
C MET A 175 8.94 -18.61 3.87
N PHE A 176 9.13 -17.41 3.34
CA PHE A 176 8.36 -16.21 3.67
C PHE A 176 7.30 -15.94 2.61
N THR A 177 6.17 -15.40 3.03
CA THR A 177 5.14 -14.93 2.10
C THR A 177 5.61 -13.70 1.33
N SER A 178 5.13 -13.53 0.10
CA SER A 178 5.49 -12.41 -0.80
C SER A 178 4.31 -11.50 -1.15
N CYS A 179 3.14 -11.71 -0.56
CA CYS A 179 1.91 -11.02 -0.94
C CYS A 179 1.80 -9.56 -0.45
N CYS A 180 2.51 -9.20 0.62
CA CYS A 180 2.52 -7.84 1.17
C CYS A 180 3.65 -7.01 0.52
N PRO A 181 3.32 -5.95 -0.24
CA PRO A 181 4.34 -5.16 -0.94
C PRO A 181 5.26 -4.40 0.02
N ALA A 182 4.77 -3.98 1.18
CA ALA A 182 5.60 -3.32 2.19
C ALA A 182 6.64 -4.29 2.79
N TRP A 183 6.26 -5.57 2.98
CA TRP A 183 7.18 -6.60 3.43
C TRP A 183 8.24 -6.92 2.38
N VAL A 184 7.85 -7.09 1.11
CA VAL A 184 8.81 -7.30 0.02
C VAL A 184 9.79 -6.12 -0.07
N ASN A 185 9.28 -4.89 -0.03
CA ASN A 185 10.09 -3.67 -0.06
C ASN A 185 11.04 -3.58 1.17
N TYR A 186 10.59 -4.02 2.35
CA TYR A 186 11.46 -4.13 3.53
C TYR A 186 12.61 -5.13 3.29
N VAL A 187 12.31 -6.33 2.78
CA VAL A 187 13.33 -7.35 2.49
C VAL A 187 14.33 -6.83 1.47
N GLU A 188 13.86 -6.23 0.38
CA GLU A 188 14.73 -5.67 -0.67
C GLU A 188 15.66 -4.58 -0.15
N GLN A 189 15.19 -3.70 0.73
CA GLN A 189 15.98 -2.58 1.24
C GLN A 189 16.87 -2.95 2.44
N SER A 190 16.34 -3.74 3.38
CA SER A 190 16.93 -3.90 4.72
C SER A 190 17.42 -5.32 5.01
N ALA A 191 16.97 -6.32 4.26
CA ALA A 191 17.31 -7.71 4.52
C ALA A 191 17.45 -8.55 3.23
N PRO A 192 18.28 -8.11 2.25
CA PRO A 192 18.33 -8.69 0.91
C PRO A 192 18.77 -10.16 0.90
N ASP A 193 19.51 -10.61 1.92
CA ASP A 193 19.90 -12.02 2.08
C ASP A 193 18.68 -12.96 2.22
N PHE A 194 17.51 -12.43 2.59
CA PHE A 194 16.25 -13.18 2.67
C PHE A 194 15.41 -13.12 1.39
N ILE A 195 15.87 -12.48 0.30
CA ILE A 195 15.16 -12.52 -0.99
C ILE A 195 14.90 -13.97 -1.46
N PRO A 196 15.87 -14.92 -1.37
CA PRO A 196 15.62 -16.32 -1.72
C PRO A 196 14.59 -17.03 -0.83
N ASN A 197 14.30 -16.48 0.36
CA ASN A 197 13.30 -17.01 1.28
C ASN A 197 11.88 -16.60 0.88
N LEU A 198 11.69 -15.50 0.14
CA LEU A 198 10.37 -15.10 -0.35
C LEU A 198 9.79 -16.16 -1.29
N SER A 199 8.49 -16.40 -1.18
CA SER A 199 7.74 -17.19 -2.15
C SER A 199 7.83 -16.53 -3.53
N SER A 200 8.02 -17.35 -4.55
CA SER A 200 7.99 -16.94 -5.95
C SER A 200 6.58 -16.53 -6.42
N CYS A 201 5.56 -16.87 -5.63
CA CYS A 201 4.16 -16.58 -5.88
C CYS A 201 3.92 -15.06 -5.97
N ARG A 202 3.08 -14.62 -6.90
CA ARG A 202 2.64 -13.21 -6.97
C ARG A 202 1.58 -12.94 -5.91
N SER A 203 1.48 -11.67 -5.48
CA SER A 203 0.38 -11.25 -4.61
C SER A 203 -0.99 -11.48 -5.27
N PRO A 204 -2.07 -11.65 -4.48
CA PRO A 204 -3.42 -11.81 -5.02
C PRO A 204 -3.82 -10.70 -6.00
N GLN A 205 -3.43 -9.45 -5.70
CA GLN A 205 -3.66 -8.30 -6.58
C GLN A 205 -2.91 -8.43 -7.92
N GLY A 206 -1.65 -8.88 -7.87
CA GLY A 206 -0.83 -9.11 -9.07
C GLY A 206 -1.34 -10.27 -9.91
N MET A 207 -1.78 -11.35 -9.28
CA MET A 207 -2.35 -12.52 -9.95
C MET A 207 -3.63 -12.19 -10.71
N ILE A 208 -4.61 -11.57 -10.05
CA ILE A 208 -5.89 -11.26 -10.72
C ILE A 208 -5.70 -10.25 -11.83
N SER A 209 -4.77 -9.30 -11.69
CA SER A 209 -4.44 -8.35 -12.77
C SER A 209 -3.92 -9.07 -14.02
N SER A 210 -3.17 -10.16 -13.84
CA SER A 210 -2.73 -11.01 -14.96
C SER A 210 -3.89 -11.79 -15.56
N LEU A 211 -4.81 -12.31 -14.75
CA LEU A 211 -5.98 -13.04 -15.24
C LEU A 211 -6.96 -12.14 -16.00
N VAL A 212 -7.24 -10.94 -15.48
CA VAL A 212 -8.09 -9.93 -16.12
C VAL A 212 -7.58 -9.57 -17.51
N LYS A 213 -6.27 -9.45 -17.70
CA LYS A 213 -5.71 -9.05 -18.99
C LYS A 213 -5.62 -10.17 -20.02
N ASN A 214 -5.66 -11.43 -19.61
CA ASN A 214 -5.33 -12.57 -20.48
C ASN A 214 -6.41 -13.64 -20.59
N TYR A 215 -7.29 -13.78 -19.60
CA TYR A 215 -8.20 -14.93 -19.48
C TYR A 215 -9.64 -14.56 -19.12
N LEU A 216 -9.83 -13.57 -18.24
CA LEU A 216 -11.17 -13.15 -17.85
C LEU A 216 -11.77 -12.21 -18.91
N PRO A 217 -13.11 -12.18 -19.03
CA PRO A 217 -13.81 -11.27 -19.94
C PRO A 217 -13.50 -9.78 -19.72
#